data_AF-A0A846GGH7-F1
#
_entry.id   AF-A0A846GGH7-F1
#
_cell.length_a   1.000
_cell.length_b   1.000
_cell.length_c   1.000
_cell.angle_alpha   90.00
_cell.angle_beta   90.00
_cell.angle_gamma   90.00
#
_symmetry.space_group_name_H-M   'P 1'
#
loop_
_entity.id
_entity.type
_entity.pdbx_description
1 polymer ?
#
loop_
_entity_poly.entity_id
_entity_poly.type
_entity_poly.pdbx_seq_one_letter_code
_entity_poly.pdbx_strand_id
1 'polypeptide(L)'
;MLEQKLPIIDPQHLGGTSPTNIIMLGPSLTVNGGISKYEKLFLEHVPPEVKIFHIPTHKEGSSPYKIIVFCQALVNLLWMLLRKDIALVHIHISQRGSAFRKAIMTFLVWIFRKPIILHAHGSEFHLFYSQLAPWVQQLLRWVFGKCSRLMGL
;
A
#
# COMPACT_ATOMS: atom_id res chain seq x y z
N MET A 1 -36.18 42.31 1.83
CA MET A 1 -35.45 41.33 1.00
C MET A 1 -34.09 41.14 1.68
N LEU A 2 -33.94 40.08 2.47
CA LEU A 2 -32.82 39.86 3.40
C LEU A 2 -31.70 39.10 2.67
N GLU A 3 -30.52 39.70 2.57
CA GLU A 3 -29.29 39.02 2.15
C GLU A 3 -28.83 38.06 3.26
N GLN A 4 -28.98 36.75 3.02
CA GLN A 4 -28.32 35.72 3.83
C GLN A 4 -26.84 35.65 3.44
N LYS A 5 -25.97 36.23 4.28
CA LYS A 5 -24.52 35.95 4.22
C LYS A 5 -24.29 34.49 4.59
N LEU A 6 -23.79 33.71 3.64
CA LEU A 6 -23.24 32.37 3.87
C LEU A 6 -22.16 32.45 4.96
N PRO A 7 -22.16 31.55 5.96
CA PRO A 7 -21.15 31.57 7.01
C PRO A 7 -19.78 31.31 6.39
N ILE A 8 -18.87 32.28 6.54
CA ILE A 8 -17.44 32.09 6.29
C ILE A 8 -16.96 31.09 7.35
N ILE A 9 -16.72 29.86 6.92
CA ILE A 9 -16.14 28.83 7.78
C ILE A 9 -14.69 29.26 8.05
N ASP A 10 -14.41 29.59 9.30
CA ASP A 10 -13.09 29.90 9.82
C ASP A 10 -12.16 28.68 9.65
N PRO A 11 -11.02 28.79 8.92
CA PRO A 11 -10.06 27.71 8.76
C PRO A 11 -9.41 27.23 10.07
N GLN A 12 -9.60 27.96 11.18
CA GLN A 12 -8.91 27.70 12.45
C GLN A 12 -9.65 26.76 13.40
N HIS A 13 -10.76 26.13 12.98
CA HIS A 13 -11.54 25.20 13.82
C HIS A 13 -11.24 23.70 13.64
N LEU A 14 -10.19 23.32 12.90
CA LEU A 14 -9.68 21.94 12.89
C LEU A 14 -8.60 21.78 13.98
N GLY A 15 -9.05 21.56 15.21
CA GLY A 15 -8.17 21.25 16.33
C GLY A 15 -7.32 20.01 16.06
N GLY A 16 -6.00 20.14 16.24
CA GLY A 16 -5.12 19.15 16.89
C GLY A 16 -5.27 17.66 16.58
N THR A 17 -5.64 17.25 15.37
CA THR A 17 -5.60 15.83 15.02
C THR A 17 -4.16 15.43 14.73
N SER A 18 -3.64 14.43 15.46
CA SER A 18 -2.38 13.80 15.11
C SER A 18 -2.46 13.27 13.66
N PRO A 19 -1.37 13.37 12.87
CA PRO A 19 -1.42 12.98 11.47
C PRO A 19 -1.76 11.49 11.34
N THR A 20 -2.66 11.18 10.40
CA THR A 20 -3.09 9.82 10.10
C THR A 20 -1.92 9.04 9.51
N ASN A 21 -1.43 8.03 10.23
CA ASN A 21 -0.29 7.24 9.80
C ASN A 21 -0.72 6.14 8.84
N ILE A 22 -0.19 6.16 7.61
CA ILE A 22 -0.45 5.18 6.57
C ILE A 22 0.86 4.48 6.21
N ILE A 23 0.83 3.15 6.10
CA ILE A 23 1.95 2.41 5.48
C ILE A 23 1.66 2.25 4.00
N MET A 24 2.65 2.56 3.16
CA MET A 24 2.59 2.30 1.72
C MET A 24 3.61 1.22 1.35
N LEU A 25 3.16 0.10 0.78
CA LEU A 25 3.99 -1.03 0.36
C LEU A 25 4.14 -1.05 -1.16
N GLY A 26 5.36 -0.84 -1.63
CA GLY A 26 5.66 -0.60 -3.04
C GLY A 26 6.98 -1.19 -3.52
N PRO A 27 7.32 -1.07 -4.81
CA PRO A 27 8.72 -1.10 -5.24
C PRO A 27 9.50 0.07 -4.63
N SER A 28 10.83 0.03 -4.69
CA SER A 28 11.60 1.22 -4.32
C SER A 28 11.34 2.36 -5.29
N LEU A 29 11.27 3.58 -4.75
CA LEU A 29 11.07 4.81 -5.54
C LEU A 29 12.21 5.03 -6.57
N THR A 30 13.38 4.42 -6.36
CA THR A 30 14.52 4.51 -7.29
C THR A 30 14.44 3.55 -8.47
N VAL A 31 13.49 2.59 -8.47
CA VAL A 31 13.29 1.67 -9.59
C VAL A 31 12.63 2.40 -10.76
N ASN A 32 13.11 2.14 -11.97
CA ASN A 32 12.53 2.71 -13.18
C ASN A 32 11.28 1.92 -13.61
N GLY A 33 10.16 2.14 -12.92
CA GLY A 33 8.88 1.50 -13.20
C GLY A 33 7.69 2.42 -13.00
N GLY A 34 6.56 2.09 -13.64
CA GLY A 34 5.33 2.90 -13.58
C GLY A 34 4.82 3.09 -12.15
N ILE A 35 4.85 2.03 -11.33
CA ILE A 35 4.41 2.08 -9.92
C ILE A 35 5.33 3.01 -9.11
N SER A 36 6.66 2.91 -9.26
CA SER A 36 7.60 3.79 -8.54
C SER A 36 7.42 5.27 -8.90
N LYS A 37 7.11 5.58 -10.18
CA LYS A 37 6.81 6.95 -10.61
C LYS A 37 5.48 7.44 -10.04
N TYR A 38 4.45 6.60 -10.06
CA TYR A 38 3.16 6.89 -9.42
C TYR A 38 3.32 7.15 -7.92
N GLU A 39 4.05 6.29 -7.21
CA GLU A 39 4.29 6.43 -5.77
C GLU A 39 5.07 7.69 -5.42
N LYS A 40 6.05 8.09 -6.25
CA LYS A 40 6.74 9.39 -6.08
C LYS A 40 5.77 10.56 -6.17
N LEU A 41 4.98 10.62 -7.24
CA LEU A 41 4.01 11.69 -7.44
C LEU A 41 2.95 11.70 -6.33
N PHE A 42 2.48 10.52 -5.93
CA PHE A 42 1.54 10.35 -4.83
C PHE A 42 2.10 10.88 -3.51
N LEU A 43 3.36 10.57 -3.20
CA LEU A 43 4.04 11.05 -2.01
C LEU A 43 4.29 12.57 -2.01
N GLU A 44 4.47 13.18 -3.19
CA GLU A 44 4.63 14.63 -3.34
C GLU A 44 3.33 15.41 -3.07
N HIS A 45 2.16 14.76 -3.18
CA HIS A 45 0.85 15.39 -3.05
C HIS A 45 0.07 14.89 -1.81
N VAL A 46 0.77 14.37 -0.81
CA VAL A 46 0.15 13.90 0.44
C VAL A 46 -0.36 15.11 1.24
N PRO A 47 -1.63 15.10 1.69
CA PRO A 47 -2.15 16.16 2.56
C PRO A 47 -1.36 16.26 3.88
N PRO A 48 -1.21 17.46 4.47
CA PRO A 48 -0.47 17.65 5.72
C PRO A 48 -0.96 16.79 6.90
N GLU A 49 -2.23 16.40 6.89
CA GLU A 49 -2.89 15.59 7.91
C GLU A 49 -2.55 14.10 7.79
N VAL A 50 -1.83 13.69 6.74
CA VAL A 50 -1.49 12.29 6.45
C VAL A 50 0.03 12.11 6.48
N LYS A 51 0.48 11.10 7.23
CA LYS A 51 1.89 10.70 7.26
C LYS A 51 2.06 9.34 6.61
N ILE A 52 2.73 9.30 5.47
CA ILE A 52 2.99 8.06 4.74
C ILE A 52 4.38 7.51 5.08
N PHE A 53 4.42 6.26 5.50
CA PHE A 53 5.63 5.49 5.67
C PHE A 53 5.76 4.50 4.51
N HIS A 54 6.59 4.87 3.54
CA HIS A 54 6.86 4.01 2.40
C HIS A 54 7.87 2.91 2.74
N ILE A 55 7.48 1.64 2.56
CA ILE A 55 8.35 0.48 2.75
C ILE A 55 8.61 -0.19 1.39
N PRO A 56 9.84 -0.11 0.87
CA PRO A 56 10.19 -0.73 -0.40
C PRO A 56 10.30 -2.26 -0.25
N THR A 57 9.44 -2.98 -0.94
CA THR A 57 9.39 -4.46 -0.97
C THR A 57 10.22 -5.07 -2.10
N HIS A 58 10.82 -4.23 -2.94
CA HIS A 58 11.62 -4.65 -4.09
C HIS A 58 12.60 -3.56 -4.51
N LYS A 59 13.82 -3.96 -4.86
CA LYS A 59 14.83 -3.15 -5.54
C LYS A 59 15.45 -3.96 -6.68
N GLU A 60 15.96 -3.27 -7.68
CA GLU A 60 16.80 -3.89 -8.71
C GLU A 60 18.11 -4.40 -8.10
N GLY A 61 18.67 -5.46 -8.68
CA GLY A 61 19.88 -6.13 -8.18
C GLY A 61 19.86 -7.65 -8.35
N SER A 62 20.82 -8.32 -7.73
CA SER A 62 20.96 -9.78 -7.75
C SER A 62 19.81 -10.49 -7.02
N SER A 63 19.60 -11.78 -7.30
CA SER A 63 18.55 -12.58 -6.65
C SER A 63 18.66 -12.61 -5.11
N PRO A 64 19.85 -12.84 -4.51
CA PRO A 64 20.01 -12.77 -3.06
C PRO A 64 19.69 -11.38 -2.49
N TYR A 65 20.11 -10.32 -3.19
CA TYR A 65 19.82 -8.94 -2.76
C TYR A 65 18.31 -8.66 -2.72
N LYS A 66 17.55 -9.14 -3.71
CA LYS A 66 16.09 -9.01 -3.74
C LYS A 66 15.42 -9.73 -2.56
N ILE A 67 15.95 -10.88 -2.14
CA ILE A 67 15.46 -11.61 -0.96
C ILE A 67 15.73 -10.81 0.31
N ILE A 68 16.96 -10.30 0.49
CA ILE A 68 17.33 -9.46 1.63
C ILE A 68 16.42 -8.23 1.74
N VAL A 69 16.20 -7.53 0.63
CA VAL A 69 15.31 -6.36 0.58
C VAL A 69 13.88 -6.72 1.01
N PHE A 70 13.37 -7.87 0.56
CA PHE A 70 12.05 -8.31 0.97
C PHE A 70 11.98 -8.70 2.46
N CYS A 71 12.99 -9.40 2.99
CA CYS A 71 13.08 -9.71 4.40
C CYS A 71 13.15 -8.45 5.28
N GLN A 72 13.94 -7.46 4.88
CA GLN A 72 14.00 -6.14 5.54
C GLN A 72 12.64 -5.45 5.52
N ALA A 73 11.91 -5.52 4.40
CA ALA A 73 10.56 -4.97 4.31
C ALA A 73 9.59 -5.67 5.28
N LEU A 74 9.68 -6.99 5.46
CA LEU A 74 8.85 -7.73 6.42
C LEU A 74 9.14 -7.30 7.86
N VAL A 75 10.41 -7.19 8.23
CA VAL A 75 10.83 -6.74 9.57
C VAL A 75 10.36 -5.31 9.83
N ASN A 76 10.53 -4.41 8.86
CA ASN A 76 10.08 -3.02 8.98
C ASN A 76 8.56 -2.93 9.12
N LEU A 77 7.81 -3.68 8.30
CA LEU A 77 6.35 -3.73 8.39
C LEU A 77 5.92 -4.23 9.76
N LEU A 78 6.47 -5.34 10.23
CA LEU A 78 6.17 -5.91 11.54
C LEU A 78 6.47 -4.92 12.67
N TRP A 79 7.64 -4.28 12.64
CA TRP A 79 8.05 -3.28 13.63
C TRP A 79 7.09 -2.09 13.66
N MET A 80 6.67 -1.61 12.48
CA MET A 80 5.72 -0.52 12.37
C MET A 80 4.32 -0.89 12.86
N LEU A 81 3.81 -2.07 12.51
CA LEU A 81 2.51 -2.57 12.98
C LEU A 81 2.47 -2.74 14.51
N LEU A 82 3.60 -3.06 15.13
CA LEU A 82 3.72 -3.23 16.58
C LEU A 82 3.90 -1.92 17.36
N ARG A 83 4.56 -0.91 16.77
CA ARG A 83 5.02 0.28 17.51
C ARG A 83 4.36 1.59 17.14
N LYS A 84 3.64 1.64 16.02
CA LYS A 84 2.98 2.87 15.56
C LYS A 84 1.48 2.65 15.51
N ASP A 85 0.74 3.72 15.79
CA ASP A 85 -0.69 3.72 15.54
C ASP A 85 -0.94 3.89 14.04
N ILE A 86 -0.92 2.77 13.32
CA ILE A 86 -1.17 2.69 11.88
C ILE A 86 -2.67 2.64 11.63
N ALA A 87 -3.18 3.61 10.87
CA ALA A 87 -4.58 3.69 10.49
C ALA A 87 -4.94 2.69 9.39
N LEU A 88 -4.11 2.57 8.34
CA LEU A 88 -4.29 1.62 7.24
C LEU A 88 -2.98 1.28 6.53
N VAL A 89 -3.01 0.18 5.76
CA VAL A 89 -1.92 -0.20 4.86
C VAL A 89 -2.38 -0.20 3.41
N HIS A 90 -1.72 0.61 2.58
CA HIS A 90 -1.93 0.69 1.14
C HIS A 90 -0.87 -0.12 0.42
N ILE A 91 -1.28 -1.12 -0.37
CA ILE A 91 -0.40 -2.10 -0.99
C ILE A 91 -0.50 -2.00 -2.51
N HIS A 92 0.58 -1.62 -3.17
CA HIS A 92 0.69 -1.60 -4.63
C HIS A 92 1.22 -2.95 -5.14
N ILE A 93 0.38 -3.68 -5.86
CA ILE A 93 0.67 -5.02 -6.39
C ILE A 93 0.87 -4.98 -7.90
N SER A 94 1.74 -5.86 -8.40
CA SER A 94 1.89 -6.17 -9.84
C SER A 94 2.00 -7.67 -10.06
N GLN A 95 2.16 -8.12 -11.30
CA GLN A 95 2.27 -9.55 -11.62
C GLN A 95 3.55 -10.24 -11.10
N ARG A 96 3.59 -11.58 -11.23
CA ARG A 96 4.74 -12.45 -10.93
C ARG A 96 5.19 -12.35 -9.47
N GLY A 97 6.49 -12.22 -9.21
CA GLY A 97 7.04 -12.20 -7.86
C GLY A 97 6.48 -11.08 -6.97
N SER A 98 5.96 -10.00 -7.55
CA SER A 98 5.29 -8.95 -6.77
C SER A 98 4.00 -9.50 -6.13
N ALA A 99 3.18 -10.24 -6.86
CA ALA A 99 1.94 -10.81 -6.32
C ALA A 99 2.19 -11.66 -5.08
N PHE A 100 3.15 -12.58 -5.13
CA PHE A 100 3.49 -13.43 -3.98
C PHE A 100 4.04 -12.65 -2.79
N ARG A 101 4.96 -11.70 -3.03
CA ARG A 101 5.50 -10.83 -1.95
C ARG A 101 4.38 -10.03 -1.27
N LYS A 102 3.44 -9.50 -2.05
CA LYS A 102 2.32 -8.71 -1.53
C LYS A 102 1.25 -9.58 -0.87
N ALA A 103 1.07 -10.83 -1.30
CA ALA A 103 0.22 -11.78 -0.59
C ALA A 103 0.74 -12.04 0.83
N ILE A 104 2.04 -12.32 0.98
CA ILE A 104 2.67 -12.51 2.30
C ILE A 104 2.46 -11.26 3.18
N MET A 105 2.72 -10.07 2.63
CA MET A 105 2.53 -8.81 3.35
C MET A 105 1.06 -8.57 3.73
N THR A 106 0.12 -8.84 2.82
CA THR A 106 -1.33 -8.71 3.06
C THR A 106 -1.78 -9.62 4.19
N PHE A 107 -1.34 -10.89 4.17
CA PHE A 107 -1.65 -11.84 5.23
C PHE A 107 -1.09 -11.39 6.58
N LEU A 108 0.14 -10.88 6.61
CA LEU A 108 0.73 -10.30 7.82
C LEU A 108 -0.10 -9.14 8.35
N VAL A 109 -0.42 -8.15 7.52
CA VAL A 109 -1.24 -6.99 7.95
C VAL A 109 -2.62 -7.42 8.45
N TRP A 110 -3.22 -8.41 7.81
CA TRP A 110 -4.52 -8.95 8.19
C TRP A 110 -4.49 -9.60 9.59
N ILE A 111 -3.42 -10.30 9.96
CA ILE A 111 -3.23 -10.84 11.33
C ILE A 111 -3.27 -9.72 12.37
N PHE A 112 -2.68 -8.56 12.04
CA PHE A 112 -2.69 -7.37 12.89
C PHE A 112 -4.01 -6.58 12.85
N ARG A 113 -5.02 -7.10 12.14
CA ARG A 113 -6.37 -6.50 12.01
C ARG A 113 -6.35 -5.05 11.53
N LYS A 114 -5.34 -4.66 10.74
CA LYS A 114 -5.30 -3.34 10.12
C LYS A 114 -6.05 -3.36 8.79
N PRO A 115 -6.81 -2.29 8.45
CA PRO A 115 -7.50 -2.22 7.17
C PRO A 115 -6.49 -2.11 6.03
N ILE A 116 -6.80 -2.79 4.93
CA ILE A 116 -5.89 -2.95 3.78
C ILE A 116 -6.58 -2.40 2.54
N ILE A 117 -5.89 -1.51 1.84
CA ILE A 117 -6.23 -1.09 0.49
C ILE A 117 -5.24 -1.76 -0.44
N LEU A 118 -5.73 -2.63 -1.34
CA LEU A 118 -4.89 -3.26 -2.36
C LEU A 118 -5.12 -2.53 -3.68
N HIS A 119 -4.06 -2.06 -4.33
CA HIS A 119 -4.12 -1.40 -5.62
C HIS A 119 -3.31 -2.19 -6.64
N ALA A 120 -4.02 -2.83 -7.57
CA ALA A 120 -3.43 -3.66 -8.61
C ALA A 120 -3.00 -2.81 -9.80
N HIS A 121 -1.70 -2.83 -10.07
CA HIS A 121 -1.08 -2.23 -11.23
C HIS A 121 -0.63 -3.32 -12.20
N GLY A 122 -1.17 -3.27 -13.42
CA GLY A 122 -0.75 -4.15 -14.52
C GLY A 122 -1.95 -4.65 -15.30
N SER A 123 -2.05 -4.25 -16.57
CA SER A 123 -3.07 -4.73 -17.51
C SER A 123 -3.06 -6.25 -17.66
N GLU A 124 -1.90 -6.88 -17.45
CA GLU A 124 -1.69 -8.33 -17.61
C GLU A 124 -1.83 -9.13 -16.30
N PHE A 125 -2.27 -8.53 -15.20
CA PHE A 125 -2.41 -9.27 -13.94
C PHE A 125 -3.37 -10.46 -14.08
N HIS A 126 -4.45 -10.28 -14.86
CA HIS A 126 -5.42 -11.34 -15.14
C HIS A 126 -4.81 -12.51 -15.92
N LEU A 127 -3.98 -12.24 -16.93
CA LEU A 127 -3.26 -13.27 -17.71
C LEU A 127 -2.25 -14.01 -16.84
N PHE A 128 -1.49 -13.27 -16.02
CA PHE A 128 -0.58 -13.87 -15.06
C PHE A 128 -1.34 -14.79 -14.10
N TYR A 129 -2.47 -14.32 -13.54
CA TYR A 129 -3.25 -15.07 -12.58
C TYR A 129 -3.87 -16.34 -13.20
N SER A 130 -4.39 -16.28 -14.43
CA SER A 130 -4.99 -17.42 -15.12
C SER A 130 -3.98 -18.52 -15.46
N GLN A 131 -2.69 -18.19 -15.58
CA GLN A 131 -1.61 -19.14 -15.84
C GLN A 131 -1.12 -19.87 -14.58
N LEU A 132 -1.55 -19.47 -13.38
CA LEU A 132 -1.14 -20.11 -12.13
C LEU A 132 -1.89 -21.42 -11.91
N ALA A 133 -1.28 -22.35 -11.17
CA ALA A 133 -1.95 -23.57 -10.72
C ALA A 133 -3.21 -23.23 -9.89
N PRO A 134 -4.29 -24.03 -9.96
CA PRO A 134 -5.56 -23.72 -9.29
C PRO A 134 -5.44 -23.47 -7.78
N TRP A 135 -4.58 -24.22 -7.10
CA TRP A 135 -4.34 -24.03 -5.67
C TRP A 135 -3.65 -22.70 -5.35
N VAL A 136 -2.78 -22.20 -6.24
CA VAL A 136 -2.13 -20.89 -6.11
C VAL A 136 -3.15 -19.78 -6.36
N GLN A 137 -3.99 -19.93 -7.37
CA GLN A 137 -5.07 -19.00 -7.64
C GLN A 137 -5.98 -18.85 -6.42
N GLN A 138 -6.40 -19.99 -5.84
CA GLN A 138 -7.25 -20.02 -4.65
C GLN A 138 -6.56 -19.37 -3.44
N LEU A 139 -5.27 -19.63 -3.24
CA LEU A 139 -4.47 -18.99 -2.19
C LEU A 139 -4.43 -17.47 -2.36
N LEU A 140 -4.04 -16.98 -3.54
CA LEU A 140 -3.95 -15.53 -3.80
C LEU A 140 -5.33 -14.86 -3.68
N ARG A 141 -6.39 -15.51 -4.17
CA ARG A 141 -7.77 -15.03 -4.02
C ARG A 141 -8.16 -14.94 -2.55
N TRP A 142 -7.86 -15.97 -1.77
CA TRP A 142 -8.18 -15.99 -0.35
C TRP A 142 -7.43 -14.90 0.42
N VAL A 143 -6.14 -14.71 0.13
CA VAL A 143 -5.30 -13.69 0.77
C VAL A 143 -5.75 -12.29 0.38
N PHE A 144 -5.89 -12.00 -0.92
CA PHE A 144 -6.32 -10.67 -1.38
C PHE A 144 -7.78 -10.38 -1.03
N GLY A 145 -8.62 -11.41 -0.87
CA GLY A 145 -9.97 -11.28 -0.32
C GLY A 145 -10.02 -10.80 1.14
N LYS A 146 -8.87 -10.70 1.83
CA LYS A 146 -8.78 -10.07 3.16
C LYS A 146 -8.68 -8.54 3.09
N CYS A 147 -8.45 -7.96 1.91
CA CYS A 147 -8.39 -6.51 1.79
C CYS A 147 -9.77 -5.86 1.99
N SER A 148 -9.77 -4.66 2.58
CA SER A 148 -10.99 -3.87 2.80
C SER A 148 -11.49 -3.26 1.50
N ARG A 149 -10.56 -2.90 0.61
CA ARG A 149 -10.87 -2.37 -0.72
C ARG A 149 -9.82 -2.81 -1.73
N LEU A 150 -10.29 -3.23 -2.90
CA LEU A 150 -9.47 -3.48 -4.08
C LEU A 150 -9.67 -2.34 -5.08
N MET A 151 -8.59 -1.73 -5.52
CA MET A 151 -8.57 -0.78 -6.63
C MET A 151 -7.83 -1.44 -7.80
N GLY A 152 -8.50 -1.50 -8.94
CA GLY A 152 -7.91 -1.92 -10.21
C GLY A 152 -8.00 -0.77 -11.21
N LEU A 153 -7.06 -0.74 -12.15
CA LEU A 153 -7.17 -0.01 -13.41
C LEU A 153 -7.69 -0.94 -14.50
#